data_AF-A0A377HH42-F1
#
_entry.id   AF-A0A377HH42-F1
#
_cell.length_a   1.000
_cell.length_b   1.000
_cell.length_c   1.000
_cell.angle_alpha   90.00
_cell.angle_beta   90.00
_cell.angle_gamma   90.00
#
_symmetry.space_group_name_H-M   'P 1'
#
loop_
_entity.id
_entity.type
_entity.pdbx_description
1 polymer ?
#
loop_
_entity_poly.entity_id
_entity_poly.type
_entity_poly.pdbx_seq_one_letter_code
_entity_poly.pdbx_strand_id
1 'polypeptide(L)'
;MNKSEVVKEVYRSILNAIDGGEIEEDDIFTLKRGYFTGAYEQAVRDFAELWFVEERELYASAVQYNIGADPIPNIGGIINSKDFASYKEANPGAMPLKYGPSMKREWRTTLDQTVIPLSQELR
;
A
#
# COMPACT_ATOMS: atom_id res chain seq x y z
N MET A 1 8.35 4.47 -21.30
CA MET A 1 7.58 3.92 -20.16
C MET A 1 8.46 3.95 -18.93
N ASN A 2 8.25 4.91 -18.03
CA ASN A 2 8.95 4.94 -16.75
C ASN A 2 8.05 4.26 -15.71
N LYS A 3 8.41 3.04 -15.29
CA LYS A 3 7.77 2.39 -14.14
C LYS A 3 8.02 3.24 -12.86
N SER A 4 7.11 3.18 -11.89
CA SER A 4 7.32 3.85 -10.60
C SER A 4 8.52 3.26 -9.87
N GLU A 5 9.11 4.01 -8.92
CA GLU A 5 10.31 3.54 -8.24
C GLU A 5 10.04 2.27 -7.42
N VAL A 6 8.89 2.17 -6.75
CA VAL A 6 8.49 0.95 -6.04
C VAL A 6 8.43 -0.27 -6.95
N VAL A 7 7.94 -0.12 -8.18
CA VAL A 7 7.88 -1.23 -9.14
C VAL A 7 9.29 -1.66 -9.54
N LYS A 8 10.21 -0.71 -9.75
CA LYS A 8 11.62 -1.03 -10.04
C LYS A 8 12.29 -1.72 -8.86
N GLU A 9 12.00 -1.31 -7.63
CA GLU A 9 12.54 -1.94 -6.42
C GLU A 9 12.08 -3.40 -6.32
N VAL A 10 10.79 -3.69 -6.56
CA VAL A 10 10.30 -5.07 -6.58
C VAL A 10 10.99 -5.90 -7.68
N TYR A 11 11.16 -5.35 -8.89
CA TYR A 11 11.92 -6.03 -9.94
C TYR A 11 13.39 -6.28 -9.56
N ARG A 12 14.06 -5.34 -8.88
CA ARG A 12 15.42 -5.56 -8.36
C ARG A 12 15.46 -6.70 -7.35
N SER A 13 14.47 -6.78 -6.46
CA SER A 13 14.38 -7.87 -5.48
C SER A 13 14.18 -9.24 -6.13
N ILE A 14 13.42 -9.31 -7.23
CA ILE A 14 13.27 -10.54 -8.03
C ILE A 14 14.61 -10.95 -8.65
N LEU A 15 15.32 -10.01 -9.28
CA LEU A 15 16.62 -10.31 -9.91
C LEU A 15 17.65 -10.80 -8.87
N ASN A 16 17.70 -10.15 -7.71
CA ASN A 16 18.60 -10.57 -6.62
C ASN A 16 18.29 -12.00 -6.12
N ALA A 17 17.02 -12.42 -6.12
CA ALA A 17 16.63 -13.77 -5.71
C ALA A 17 17.01 -14.84 -6.75
N ILE A 18 16.92 -14.50 -8.04
CA ILE A 18 17.40 -15.35 -9.14
C ILE A 18 18.92 -15.51 -9.06
N ASP A 19 19.66 -14.39 -8.90
CA ASP A 19 21.13 -14.40 -8.78
C ASP A 19 21.62 -15.16 -7.54
N GLY A 20 20.80 -15.22 -6.48
CA GLY A 20 21.05 -16.00 -5.27
C GLY A 20 20.92 -17.51 -5.45
N GLY A 21 20.43 -17.98 -6.61
CA GLY A 21 20.24 -19.41 -6.92
C GLY A 21 19.07 -20.05 -6.19
N GLU A 22 18.12 -19.26 -5.70
CA GLU A 22 16.99 -19.75 -4.89
C GLU A 22 15.90 -20.43 -5.74
N ILE A 23 15.85 -20.23 -7.08
CA ILE A 23 14.69 -20.61 -7.93
C ILE A 23 15.08 -20.91 -9.40
N GLU A 24 14.39 -21.86 -10.06
CA GLU A 24 14.49 -22.17 -11.50
C GLU A 24 13.76 -21.16 -12.40
N GLU A 25 14.32 -20.86 -13.58
CA GLU A 25 13.89 -19.82 -14.54
C GLU A 25 12.45 -20.00 -15.06
N ASP A 26 11.90 -21.20 -15.00
CA ASP A 26 10.57 -21.54 -15.54
C ASP A 26 9.40 -21.06 -14.65
N ASP A 27 9.66 -20.52 -13.45
CA ASP A 27 8.63 -20.05 -12.50
C ASP A 27 8.58 -18.51 -12.33
N ILE A 28 9.13 -17.76 -13.28
CA ILE A 28 9.21 -16.28 -13.24
C ILE A 28 7.85 -15.62 -13.02
N PHE A 29 6.75 -16.17 -13.55
CA PHE A 29 5.42 -15.58 -13.37
C PHE A 29 4.89 -15.74 -11.95
N THR A 30 5.07 -16.92 -11.33
CA THR A 30 4.69 -17.15 -9.94
C THR A 30 5.56 -16.32 -9.02
N LEU A 31 6.86 -16.22 -9.32
CA LEU A 31 7.80 -15.38 -8.59
C LEU A 31 7.40 -13.91 -8.64
N LYS A 32 7.18 -13.37 -9.84
CA LYS A 32 6.68 -12.00 -10.03
C LYS A 32 5.41 -11.79 -9.20
N ARG A 33 4.43 -12.67 -9.36
CA ARG A 33 3.15 -12.54 -8.67
C ARG A 33 3.32 -12.54 -7.15
N GLY A 34 4.16 -13.43 -6.61
CA GLY A 34 4.45 -13.48 -5.17
C GLY A 34 5.06 -12.18 -4.64
N TYR A 35 6.10 -11.67 -5.31
CA TYR A 35 6.77 -10.43 -4.90
C TYR A 35 5.86 -9.20 -4.96
N PHE A 36 5.10 -9.05 -6.06
CA PHE A 36 4.18 -7.91 -6.19
C PHE A 36 2.98 -8.03 -5.24
N THR A 37 2.47 -9.23 -4.98
CA THR A 37 1.40 -9.45 -4.00
C THR A 37 1.89 -9.11 -2.59
N GLY A 38 3.07 -9.61 -2.20
CA GLY A 38 3.65 -9.33 -0.90
C GLY A 38 3.94 -7.84 -0.70
N ALA A 39 4.51 -7.16 -1.70
CA ALA A 39 4.74 -5.72 -1.64
C ALA A 39 3.44 -4.91 -1.54
N TYR A 40 2.39 -5.34 -2.25
CA TYR A 40 1.07 -4.71 -2.17
C TYR A 40 0.45 -4.86 -0.77
N GLU A 41 0.45 -6.09 -0.23
CA GLU A 41 -0.08 -6.40 1.09
C GLU A 41 0.70 -5.67 2.19
N GLN A 42 2.03 -5.61 2.07
CA GLN A 42 2.87 -4.87 3.01
C GLN A 42 2.58 -3.37 2.99
N ALA A 43 2.44 -2.76 1.81
CA ALA A 43 2.11 -1.33 1.71
C ALA A 43 0.77 -0.98 2.38
N VAL A 44 -0.23 -1.88 2.28
CA VAL A 44 -1.54 -1.70 2.94
C VAL A 44 -1.41 -1.90 4.45
N ARG A 45 -0.68 -2.94 4.89
CA ARG A 45 -0.42 -3.22 6.31
C ARG A 45 0.34 -2.08 6.98
N ASP A 46 1.43 -1.62 6.38
CA ASP A 46 2.24 -0.51 6.90
C ASP A 46 1.39 0.75 7.09
N PHE A 47 0.49 1.02 6.14
CA PHE A 47 -0.44 2.13 6.27
C PHE A 47 -1.41 1.92 7.44
N ALA A 48 -2.00 0.72 7.55
CA ALA A 48 -2.92 0.37 8.63
C ALA A 48 -2.28 0.51 10.01
N GLU A 49 -1.05 0.03 10.17
CA GLU A 49 -0.28 0.11 11.42
C GLU A 49 0.12 1.55 11.74
N LEU A 50 0.63 2.29 10.75
CA LEU A 50 1.04 3.69 10.91
C LEU A 50 -0.12 4.59 11.33
N TRP A 51 -1.27 4.39 10.70
CA TRP A 51 -2.45 5.22 10.90
C TRP A 51 -3.46 4.63 11.87
N PHE A 52 -3.22 3.44 12.44
CA PHE A 52 -4.15 2.75 13.33
C PHE A 52 -5.57 2.68 12.75
N VAL A 53 -5.68 2.10 11.55
CA VAL A 53 -6.95 1.84 10.85
C VAL A 53 -7.05 0.38 10.45
N GLU A 54 -8.24 -0.08 10.07
CA GLU A 54 -8.40 -1.48 9.67
C GLU A 54 -7.95 -1.73 8.22
N GLU A 55 -7.06 -2.72 8.04
CA GLU A 55 -6.57 -3.14 6.71
C GLU A 55 -7.70 -3.44 5.71
N ARG A 56 -8.79 -4.07 6.17
CA ARG A 56 -9.94 -4.43 5.30
C ARG A 56 -10.56 -3.21 4.61
N GLU A 57 -10.60 -2.07 5.31
CA GLU A 57 -11.18 -0.84 4.77
C GLU A 57 -10.26 -0.22 3.71
N LEU A 58 -8.94 -0.36 3.89
CA LEU A 58 -7.92 0.03 2.91
C LEU A 58 -7.99 -0.86 1.67
N TYR A 59 -8.13 -2.18 1.82
CA TYR A 59 -8.30 -3.09 0.68
C TYR A 59 -9.57 -2.76 -0.12
N ALA A 60 -10.70 -2.55 0.57
CA ALA A 60 -11.95 -2.14 -0.08
C ALA A 60 -11.83 -0.80 -0.82
N SER A 61 -11.02 0.12 -0.30
CA SER A 61 -10.68 1.38 -0.96
C SER A 61 -9.82 1.16 -2.20
N ALA A 62 -8.72 0.41 -2.08
CA ALA A 62 -7.72 0.18 -3.12
C ALA A 62 -8.29 -0.55 -4.35
N VAL A 63 -9.12 -1.57 -4.14
CA VAL A 63 -9.73 -2.36 -5.24
C VAL A 63 -10.58 -1.50 -6.19
N GLN A 64 -11.21 -0.45 -5.66
CA GLN A 64 -12.09 0.44 -6.43
C GLN A 64 -11.40 1.72 -6.92
N TYR A 65 -10.17 1.96 -6.49
CA TYR A 65 -9.48 3.23 -6.74
C TYR A 65 -8.81 3.24 -8.12
N ASN A 66 -8.95 4.39 -8.80
CA ASN A 66 -8.16 4.74 -9.97
C ASN A 66 -7.32 5.98 -9.62
N ILE A 67 -6.12 6.08 -10.19
CA ILE A 67 -5.19 7.20 -9.90
C ILE A 67 -5.92 8.54 -10.06
N GLY A 68 -5.82 9.38 -9.03
CA GLY A 68 -6.45 10.69 -8.98
C GLY A 68 -7.96 10.69 -8.69
N ALA A 69 -8.57 9.57 -8.32
CA ALA A 69 -10.00 9.53 -8.01
C ALA A 69 -10.37 10.43 -6.82
N ASP A 70 -11.47 11.17 -7.00
CA ASP A 70 -12.10 11.99 -5.97
C ASP A 70 -13.63 11.82 -6.03
N PRO A 71 -14.29 11.35 -4.95
CA PRO A 71 -13.71 10.98 -3.67
C PRO A 71 -12.86 9.69 -3.72
N ILE A 72 -11.95 9.52 -2.75
CA ILE A 72 -11.30 8.23 -2.51
C ILE A 72 -12.41 7.20 -2.13
N PRO A 73 -12.53 6.06 -2.84
CA PRO A 73 -13.50 5.02 -2.51
C PRO A 73 -13.32 4.53 -1.08
N ASN A 74 -14.43 4.16 -0.44
CA ASN A 74 -14.46 3.68 0.94
C ASN A 74 -13.78 4.57 2.00
N ILE A 75 -13.54 5.86 1.74
CA ILE A 75 -12.87 6.73 2.71
C ILE A 75 -13.67 6.88 4.02
N GLY A 76 -14.99 6.75 3.97
CA GLY A 76 -15.85 6.72 5.16
C GLY A 76 -15.56 5.52 6.06
N GLY A 77 -15.39 4.32 5.49
CA GLY A 77 -15.02 3.10 6.22
C GLY A 77 -13.69 3.25 6.94
N ILE A 78 -12.66 3.73 6.21
CA ILE A 78 -11.34 4.01 6.79
C ILE A 78 -11.43 4.99 7.96
N ILE A 79 -12.13 6.13 7.77
CA ILE A 79 -12.30 7.15 8.81
C ILE A 79 -13.06 6.62 10.04
N ASN A 80 -14.00 5.70 9.85
CA ASN A 80 -14.76 5.10 10.94
C ASN A 80 -13.98 4.02 11.69
N SER A 81 -13.03 3.36 11.02
CA SER A 81 -12.17 2.32 11.62
C SER A 81 -10.98 2.86 12.42
N LYS A 82 -10.77 4.18 12.43
CA LYS A 82 -9.58 4.81 13.02
C LYS A 82 -9.54 4.71 14.55
N ASP A 83 -8.37 4.34 15.09
CA ASP A 83 -8.06 4.41 16.51
C ASP A 83 -7.12 5.58 16.79
N PHE A 84 -7.72 6.74 17.05
CA PHE A 84 -6.94 7.93 17.39
C PHE A 84 -6.26 7.82 18.77
N ALA A 85 -6.79 7.01 19.70
CA ALA A 85 -6.20 6.87 21.02
C ALA A 85 -4.81 6.20 20.89
N SER A 86 -4.75 5.05 20.22
CA SER A 86 -3.48 4.37 19.95
C SER A 86 -2.54 5.18 19.07
N TYR A 87 -3.07 5.88 18.05
CA TYR A 87 -2.26 6.79 17.25
C TYR A 87 -1.61 7.90 18.09
N LYS A 88 -2.34 8.47 19.05
CA LYS A 88 -1.84 9.52 19.94
C LYS A 88 -0.81 9.01 20.94
N GLU A 89 -0.90 7.76 21.37
CA GLU A 89 0.13 7.13 22.21
C GLU A 89 1.46 7.02 21.46
N ALA A 90 1.43 6.59 20.19
CA ALA A 90 2.60 6.55 19.32
C ALA A 90 3.07 7.96 18.88
N ASN A 91 2.16 8.95 18.88
CA ASN A 91 2.41 10.32 18.43
C ASN A 91 1.88 11.35 19.45
N PRO A 92 2.61 11.63 20.55
CA PRO A 92 2.10 12.46 21.66
C PRO A 92 1.64 13.88 21.27
N GLY A 93 2.18 14.44 20.18
CA GLY A 93 1.82 15.75 19.63
C GLY A 93 0.62 15.73 18.65
N ALA A 94 0.00 14.58 18.42
CA ALA A 94 -1.07 14.44 17.44
C ALA A 94 -2.32 15.25 17.80
N MET A 95 -2.85 15.99 16.81
CA MET A 95 -4.08 16.76 16.95
C MET A 95 -5.26 16.01 16.33
N PRO A 96 -6.38 15.80 17.06
CA PRO A 96 -7.54 15.07 16.54
C PRO A 96 -8.08 15.66 15.22
N LEU A 97 -8.13 16.99 15.13
CA LEU A 97 -8.62 17.70 13.95
C LEU A 97 -7.74 17.51 12.70
N LYS A 98 -6.44 17.19 12.88
CA LYS A 98 -5.50 16.98 11.78
C LYS A 98 -5.39 15.51 11.38
N TYR A 99 -5.68 14.59 12.28
CA TYR A 99 -5.50 13.15 12.06
C TYR A 99 -6.26 12.64 10.83
N GLY A 100 -7.58 12.85 10.76
CA GLY A 100 -8.40 12.42 9.62
C GLY A 100 -7.96 13.04 8.27
N PRO A 101 -7.81 14.37 8.16
CA PRO A 101 -7.34 15.00 6.93
C PRO A 101 -5.93 14.57 6.49
N SER A 102 -4.99 14.42 7.43
CA SER A 102 -3.64 13.95 7.13
C SER A 102 -3.66 12.51 6.64
N MET A 103 -4.36 11.62 7.36
CA MET A 103 -4.53 10.22 6.98
C MET A 103 -5.12 10.10 5.58
N LYS A 104 -6.18 10.85 5.26
CA LYS A 104 -6.80 10.84 3.94
C LYS A 104 -5.82 11.25 2.84
N ARG A 105 -5.03 12.30 3.09
CA ARG A 105 -4.04 12.79 2.12
C ARG A 105 -2.93 11.78 1.91
N GLU A 106 -2.37 11.22 2.99
CA GLU A 106 -1.34 10.21 2.89
C GLU A 106 -1.87 8.94 2.20
N TRP A 107 -3.11 8.51 2.50
CA TRP A 107 -3.69 7.36 1.83
C TRP A 107 -3.79 7.55 0.31
N ARG A 108 -4.18 8.75 -0.15
CA ARG A 108 -4.16 9.08 -1.58
C ARG A 108 -2.75 8.96 -2.16
N THR A 109 -1.75 9.51 -1.48
CA THR A 109 -0.34 9.40 -1.91
C THR A 109 0.09 7.94 -2.01
N THR A 110 -0.19 7.13 -0.99
CA THR A 110 0.10 5.69 -0.96
C THR A 110 -0.62 4.94 -2.09
N LEU A 111 -1.88 5.28 -2.37
CA LEU A 111 -2.63 4.73 -3.49
C LEU A 111 -1.99 5.07 -4.84
N ASP A 112 -1.76 6.35 -5.10
CA ASP A 112 -1.28 6.86 -6.38
C ASP A 112 0.15 6.39 -6.69
N GLN A 113 1.02 6.36 -5.67
CA GLN A 113 2.46 6.15 -5.86
C GLN A 113 2.91 4.70 -5.60
N THR A 114 2.16 3.96 -4.79
CA THR A 114 2.58 2.63 -4.30
C THR A 114 1.60 1.54 -4.69
N VAL A 115 0.39 1.59 -4.14
CA VAL A 115 -0.58 0.47 -4.20
C VAL A 115 -1.08 0.23 -5.62
N ILE A 116 -1.48 1.28 -6.36
CA ILE A 116 -1.95 1.11 -7.74
C ILE A 116 -0.83 0.70 -8.68
N PRO A 117 0.38 1.31 -8.66
CA PRO A 117 1.49 0.82 -9.46
C PRO A 117 1.84 -0.65 -9.23
N LEU A 118 1.80 -1.13 -7.97
CA LEU A 118 1.99 -2.55 -7.66
C LEU A 118 0.85 -3.41 -8.21
N SER A 119 -0.40 -3.00 -8.03
CA SER A 119 -1.59 -3.70 -8.54
C SER A 119 -1.59 -3.82 -10.07
N GLN A 120 -1.08 -2.83 -10.79
CA GLN A 120 -0.97 -2.86 -12.25
C GLN A 120 -0.02 -3.94 -12.76
N GLU A 121 0.95 -4.38 -11.97
CA GLU A 121 1.89 -5.45 -12.33
C GLU A 121 1.32 -6.86 -12.10
N LEU A 122 0.19 -6.95 -11.37
CA LEU A 122 -0.55 -8.18 -11.08
C LEU A 122 -1.67 -8.48 -12.11
N ARG A 123 -1.86 -7.59 -13.08
CA ARG A 123 -2.86 -7.70 -14.16
C ARG A 123 -2.27 -8.34 -15.42
#